data_AF-A0AAV1YYX9-F1
#
_entry.id   AF-A0AAV1YYX9-F1
#
_cell.length_a   1.000
_cell.length_b   1.000
_cell.length_c   1.000
_cell.angle_alpha   90.00
_cell.angle_beta   90.00
_cell.angle_gamma   90.00
#
_symmetry.space_group_name_H-M   'P 1'
#
loop_
_entity.id
_entity.type
_entity.pdbx_description
1 polymer ?
#
loop_
_entity_poly.entity_id
_entity_poly.type
_entity_poly.pdbx_seq_one_letter_code
_entity_poly.pdbx_strand_id
1 'polypeptide(L)'
;MQGVIKVLETFSYVIEDEEDEAYEVSLTVDIVADYGKTWVKVATRNPFHLYQASVGHGKYGRKSIIEQIEDMIECAEQNHHMFAAPNIVVRLAAGVTKELKELLDELGVQVIGEIVTSDSEENVNVTCNKQLELVDSLENQLTSLENIHLNIDEDSEPSSSDIISPESNEESSFFNLQSIPSDAVLNLDVSTFLAYVSNMTNGHCHAKYKEKLLMDLAEMERAHPVKPVLDQLFQVCCKTAHRDFLEILSTVGGETEKHRASEMLSKVSVVPDNPSPKALALEKTSKIKERSKIVFGTGDSMKAVTVSANLGFLRAAQSQGIKFVAFVHESRALTECKELKNADDN
;
A
#
# COMPACT_ATOMS: atom_id res chain seq x y z
N MET A 1 -14.80 -5.41 -2.17
CA MET A 1 -13.43 -5.60 -1.67
C MET A 1 -12.55 -5.78 -2.89
N GLN A 2 -11.56 -4.92 -3.07
CA GLN A 2 -10.61 -4.96 -4.20
C GLN A 2 -9.19 -4.97 -3.62
N GLY A 3 -8.18 -5.20 -4.46
CA GLY A 3 -6.77 -5.06 -4.03
C GLY A 3 -6.38 -5.94 -2.85
N VAL A 4 -6.74 -7.23 -2.88
CA VAL A 4 -6.22 -8.22 -1.92
C VAL A 4 -4.71 -8.31 -2.11
N ILE A 5 -3.95 -8.10 -1.04
CA ILE A 5 -2.48 -8.14 -1.10
C ILE A 5 -1.92 -9.42 -0.49
N LYS A 6 -2.52 -9.88 0.61
CA LYS A 6 -2.05 -11.05 1.35
C LYS A 6 -3.22 -11.82 1.97
N VAL A 7 -2.98 -13.11 2.21
CA VAL A 7 -3.92 -14.04 2.84
C VAL A 7 -3.14 -14.78 3.93
N LEU A 8 -3.75 -14.93 5.12
CA LEU A 8 -3.12 -15.51 6.31
C LEU A 8 -1.82 -14.80 6.71
N GLU A 9 -1.83 -13.47 6.67
CA GLU A 9 -0.68 -12.66 7.09
C GLU A 9 -0.60 -12.60 8.61
N THR A 10 0.61 -12.73 9.16
CA THR A 10 0.84 -12.66 10.61
C THR A 10 1.48 -11.33 10.99
N PHE A 11 0.92 -10.69 12.01
CA PHE A 11 1.38 -9.44 12.58
C PHE A 11 1.81 -9.68 14.04
N SER A 12 2.78 -8.92 14.51
CA SER A 12 3.16 -8.90 15.92
C SER A 12 2.57 -7.68 16.61
N TYR A 13 2.15 -7.83 17.86
CA TYR A 13 1.76 -6.72 18.73
C TYR A 13 2.17 -7.01 20.17
N VAL A 14 2.28 -5.98 20.98
CA VAL A 14 2.71 -6.07 22.37
C VAL A 14 1.50 -5.95 23.28
N ILE A 15 1.42 -6.82 24.28
CA ILE A 15 0.43 -6.76 25.36
C ILE A 15 1.19 -6.53 26.67
N GLU A 16 0.67 -5.66 27.52
CA GLU A 16 1.16 -5.42 28.88
C GLU A 16 0.30 -6.20 29.87
N ASP A 17 0.92 -6.89 30.82
CA ASP A 17 0.20 -7.60 31.88
C ASP A 17 -0.02 -6.72 33.13
N GLU A 18 -0.62 -7.31 34.18
CA GLU A 18 -0.88 -6.61 35.44
C GLU A 18 0.39 -6.19 36.21
N GLU A 19 1.56 -6.72 35.82
CA GLU A 19 2.88 -6.42 36.41
C GLU A 19 3.72 -5.47 35.54
N ASP A 20 3.10 -4.83 34.52
CA ASP A 20 3.73 -3.97 33.52
C ASP A 20 4.84 -4.69 32.69
N GLU A 21 4.77 -6.02 32.60
CA GLU A 21 5.64 -6.79 31.70
C GLU A 21 5.05 -6.83 30.28
N ALA A 22 5.88 -6.47 29.30
CA ALA A 22 5.50 -6.40 27.90
C ALA A 22 5.84 -7.71 27.16
N TYR A 23 4.84 -8.34 26.56
CA TYR A 23 4.99 -9.58 25.80
C TYR A 23 4.63 -9.38 24.33
N GLU A 24 5.49 -9.86 23.43
CA GLU A 24 5.19 -9.89 21.99
C GLU A 24 4.30 -11.09 21.67
N VAL A 25 3.15 -10.82 21.06
CA VAL A 25 2.15 -11.79 20.64
C VAL A 25 1.99 -11.72 19.13
N SER A 26 1.84 -12.87 18.48
CA SER A 26 1.54 -12.95 17.05
C SER A 26 0.05 -13.17 16.80
N LEU A 27 -0.48 -12.44 15.83
CA LEU A 27 -1.87 -12.53 15.39
C LEU A 27 -1.91 -12.76 13.88
N THR A 28 -2.62 -13.80 13.46
CA THR A 28 -2.84 -14.08 12.03
C THR A 28 -4.16 -13.49 11.56
N VAL A 29 -4.08 -12.63 10.54
CA VAL A 29 -5.21 -12.01 9.84
C VAL A 29 -5.54 -12.83 8.60
N ASP A 30 -6.81 -13.20 8.44
CA ASP A 30 -7.21 -14.11 7.36
C ASP A 30 -7.01 -13.48 5.98
N ILE A 31 -7.38 -12.20 5.79
CA ILE A 31 -7.16 -11.47 4.52
C ILE A 31 -6.75 -10.02 4.81
N VAL A 32 -5.71 -9.56 4.11
CA VAL A 32 -5.32 -8.14 4.04
C VAL A 32 -5.75 -7.59 2.68
N ALA A 33 -6.75 -6.70 2.70
CA ALA A 33 -7.43 -6.18 1.53
C ALA A 33 -7.43 -4.65 1.46
N ASP A 34 -8.01 -4.12 0.39
CA ASP A 34 -8.10 -2.69 0.09
C ASP A 34 -6.72 -2.02 0.21
N TYR A 35 -5.73 -2.71 -0.35
CA TYR A 35 -4.33 -2.31 -0.39
C TYR A 35 -3.67 -2.13 0.98
N GLY A 36 -4.19 -2.79 2.02
CA GLY A 36 -3.57 -2.85 3.35
C GLY A 36 -4.36 -2.11 4.42
N LYS A 37 -5.38 -1.38 4.00
CA LYS A 37 -6.26 -0.59 4.87
C LYS A 37 -7.33 -1.44 5.54
N THR A 38 -7.49 -2.70 5.16
CA THR A 38 -8.57 -3.53 5.69
C THR A 38 -8.08 -4.91 6.03
N TRP A 39 -8.33 -5.32 7.27
CA TRP A 39 -8.11 -6.66 7.78
C TRP A 39 -9.44 -7.38 7.87
N VAL A 40 -9.52 -8.58 7.32
CA VAL A 40 -10.75 -9.36 7.29
C VAL A 40 -10.58 -10.59 8.15
N LYS A 41 -11.51 -10.77 9.09
CA LYS A 41 -11.74 -12.03 9.79
C LYS A 41 -12.84 -12.80 9.09
N VAL A 42 -12.57 -14.02 8.67
CA VAL A 42 -13.56 -14.90 8.04
C VAL A 42 -13.94 -16.01 9.01
N ALA A 43 -15.24 -16.18 9.26
CA ALA A 43 -15.74 -17.32 10.02
C ALA A 43 -16.91 -18.01 9.29
N THR A 44 -16.85 -19.34 9.26
CA THR A 44 -17.85 -20.22 8.65
C THR A 44 -18.66 -21.01 9.68
N ARG A 45 -18.41 -20.77 10.98
CA ARG A 45 -19.04 -21.47 12.09
C ARG A 45 -20.53 -21.10 12.21
N ASN A 46 -21.31 -22.02 12.76
CA ASN A 46 -22.73 -21.79 13.07
C ASN A 46 -22.89 -20.48 13.90
N PRO A 47 -23.75 -19.54 13.48
CA PRO A 47 -23.90 -18.24 14.12
C PRO A 47 -24.32 -18.32 15.59
N PHE A 48 -25.17 -19.28 15.94
CA PHE A 48 -25.61 -19.48 17.33
C PHE A 48 -24.44 -19.93 18.22
N HIS A 49 -23.58 -20.82 17.73
CA HIS A 49 -22.38 -21.24 18.47
C HIS A 49 -21.35 -20.12 18.62
N LEU A 50 -21.27 -19.21 17.64
CA LEU A 50 -20.43 -18.02 17.75
C LEU A 50 -20.99 -17.09 18.84
N TYR A 51 -22.29 -16.81 18.82
CA TYR A 51 -22.96 -15.99 19.82
C TYR A 51 -22.81 -16.56 21.24
N GLN A 52 -23.13 -17.85 21.43
CA GLN A 52 -23.02 -18.53 22.73
C GLN A 52 -21.58 -18.49 23.26
N ALA A 53 -20.58 -18.68 22.39
CA ALA A 53 -19.19 -18.56 22.79
C ALA A 53 -18.83 -17.14 23.26
N SER A 54 -19.37 -16.12 22.59
CA SER A 54 -19.14 -14.70 22.93
C SER A 54 -19.80 -14.26 24.24
N VAL A 55 -20.88 -14.90 24.67
CA VAL A 55 -21.54 -14.58 25.97
C VAL A 55 -21.07 -15.46 27.13
N GLY A 56 -19.93 -16.14 26.98
CA GLY A 56 -19.30 -16.94 28.05
C GLY A 56 -19.71 -18.41 28.10
N HIS A 57 -20.49 -18.91 27.15
CA HIS A 57 -20.81 -20.34 27.00
C HIS A 57 -19.85 -21.06 26.02
N GLY A 58 -18.64 -20.53 25.86
CA GLY A 58 -17.59 -21.10 25.00
C GLY A 58 -16.91 -22.33 25.60
N LYS A 59 -16.12 -23.02 24.77
CA LYS A 59 -15.21 -24.06 25.25
C LYS A 59 -14.03 -23.40 25.94
N TYR A 60 -13.69 -23.88 27.14
CA TYR A 60 -12.51 -23.43 27.89
C TYR A 60 -11.24 -23.47 27.03
N GLY A 61 -10.42 -22.42 27.10
CA GLY A 61 -9.16 -22.31 26.37
C GLY A 61 -9.27 -21.92 24.88
N ARG A 62 -10.44 -21.52 24.40
CA ARG A 62 -10.60 -20.96 23.04
C ARG A 62 -11.23 -19.58 23.11
N LYS A 63 -10.55 -18.59 22.52
CA LYS A 63 -11.10 -17.25 22.35
C LYS A 63 -12.38 -17.28 21.51
N SER A 64 -13.40 -16.58 21.98
CA SER A 64 -14.61 -16.25 21.23
C SER A 64 -14.27 -15.39 20.01
N ILE A 65 -15.25 -15.16 19.13
CA ILE A 65 -15.02 -14.25 18.01
C ILE A 65 -14.86 -12.81 18.51
N ILE A 66 -15.54 -12.42 19.60
CA ILE A 66 -15.41 -11.08 20.20
C ILE A 66 -13.97 -10.85 20.67
N GLU A 67 -13.44 -11.77 21.49
CA GLU A 67 -12.06 -11.68 22.00
C GLU A 67 -11.03 -11.68 20.86
N GLN A 68 -11.25 -12.46 19.79
CA GLN A 68 -10.38 -12.42 18.61
C GLN A 68 -10.42 -11.07 17.88
N ILE A 69 -11.58 -10.42 17.82
CA ILE A 69 -11.72 -9.10 17.19
C ILE A 69 -11.11 -8.01 18.07
N GLU A 70 -11.24 -8.11 19.40
CA GLU A 70 -10.55 -7.22 20.35
C GLU A 70 -9.02 -7.31 20.17
N ASP A 71 -8.46 -8.52 20.10
CA ASP A 71 -7.04 -8.72 19.80
C ASP A 71 -6.66 -8.10 18.45
N MET A 72 -7.52 -8.23 17.42
CA MET A 72 -7.27 -7.65 16.10
C MET A 72 -7.27 -6.12 16.14
N ILE A 73 -8.18 -5.50 16.90
CA ILE A 73 -8.25 -4.03 17.06
C ILE A 73 -6.96 -3.54 17.72
N GLU A 74 -6.56 -4.16 18.82
CA GLU A 74 -5.32 -3.80 19.51
C GLU A 74 -4.09 -3.99 18.62
N CYS A 75 -4.03 -5.10 17.89
CA CYS A 75 -2.95 -5.38 16.95
C CYS A 75 -2.93 -4.37 15.79
N ALA A 76 -4.09 -3.96 15.27
CA ALA A 76 -4.21 -3.00 14.17
C ALA A 76 -3.73 -1.59 14.57
N GLU A 77 -4.02 -1.15 15.80
CA GLU A 77 -3.52 0.13 16.36
C GLU A 77 -1.98 0.15 16.51
N GLN A 78 -1.35 -1.01 16.64
CA GLN A 78 0.12 -1.12 16.69
C GLN A 78 0.73 -1.30 15.29
N ASN A 79 -0.06 -1.70 14.29
CA ASN A 79 0.38 -2.04 12.94
C ASN A 79 -0.28 -1.13 11.87
N HIS A 80 -0.01 0.16 11.97
CA HIS A 80 -0.57 1.14 11.04
C HIS A 80 -0.13 0.91 9.59
N HIS A 81 -1.09 0.94 8.69
CA HIS A 81 -0.87 1.04 7.26
C HIS A 81 -1.08 2.49 6.81
N MET A 82 -0.07 3.11 6.19
CA MET A 82 -0.12 4.51 5.75
C MET A 82 -0.53 5.50 6.86
N PHE A 83 -0.01 5.31 8.08
CA PHE A 83 -0.28 6.09 9.30
C PHE A 83 -1.67 5.92 9.94
N ALA A 84 -2.51 5.02 9.43
CA ALA A 84 -3.80 4.69 10.01
C ALA A 84 -3.87 3.20 10.40
N ALA A 85 -4.56 2.89 11.50
CA ALA A 85 -4.91 1.51 11.83
C ALA A 85 -5.80 0.91 10.72
N PRO A 86 -5.55 -0.32 10.27
CA PRO A 86 -6.42 -0.99 9.32
C PRO A 86 -7.85 -1.14 9.86
N ASN A 87 -8.85 -0.89 9.01
CA ASN A 87 -10.25 -1.18 9.32
C ASN A 87 -10.46 -2.68 9.45
N ILE A 88 -11.25 -3.11 10.44
CA ILE A 88 -11.54 -4.52 10.65
C ILE A 88 -12.92 -4.86 10.10
N VAL A 89 -12.96 -5.90 9.26
CA VAL A 89 -14.18 -6.44 8.66
C VAL A 89 -14.36 -7.89 9.12
N VAL A 90 -15.53 -8.21 9.65
CA VAL A 90 -15.88 -9.57 10.07
C VAL A 90 -16.85 -10.18 9.08
N ARG A 91 -16.38 -11.16 8.30
CA ARG A 91 -17.17 -11.89 7.31
C ARG A 91 -17.67 -13.20 7.89
N LEU A 92 -18.98 -13.28 8.14
CA LEU A 92 -19.66 -14.44 8.69
C LEU A 92 -20.43 -15.16 7.58
N ALA A 93 -19.80 -16.19 6.99
CA ALA A 93 -20.31 -16.86 5.79
C ALA A 93 -21.60 -17.66 6.02
N ALA A 94 -21.78 -18.19 7.24
CA ALA A 94 -22.96 -18.93 7.67
C ALA A 94 -24.07 -18.02 8.24
N GLY A 95 -23.90 -16.69 8.16
CA GLY A 95 -24.80 -15.70 8.74
C GLY A 95 -24.36 -15.22 10.14
N VAL A 96 -25.17 -14.36 10.75
CA VAL A 96 -24.92 -13.75 12.06
C VAL A 96 -26.23 -13.64 12.84
N THR A 97 -26.24 -13.92 14.14
CA THR A 97 -27.43 -13.63 14.96
C THR A 97 -27.56 -12.13 15.17
N LYS A 98 -28.75 -11.63 15.47
CA LYS A 98 -28.95 -10.20 15.70
C LYS A 98 -28.09 -9.70 16.87
N GLU A 99 -28.04 -10.49 17.94
CA GLU A 99 -27.32 -10.18 19.17
C GLU A 99 -25.80 -10.20 18.95
N LEU A 100 -25.27 -11.17 18.21
CA LEU A 100 -23.84 -11.20 17.89
C LEU A 100 -23.45 -10.04 16.97
N LYS A 101 -24.32 -9.66 16.04
CA LYS A 101 -24.10 -8.49 15.20
C LYS A 101 -24.06 -7.21 16.05
N GLU A 102 -24.98 -7.04 17.00
CA GLU A 102 -24.98 -5.90 17.92
C GLU A 102 -23.68 -5.84 18.73
N LEU A 103 -23.21 -6.95 19.30
CA LEU A 103 -21.93 -7.01 20.03
C LEU A 103 -20.72 -6.62 19.17
N LEU A 104 -20.67 -7.08 17.91
CA LEU A 104 -19.59 -6.74 16.99
C LEU A 104 -19.68 -5.28 16.51
N ASP A 105 -20.89 -4.78 16.24
CA ASP A 105 -21.10 -3.39 15.84
C ASP A 105 -20.73 -2.42 17.00
N GLU A 106 -20.91 -2.82 18.27
CA GLU A 106 -20.47 -2.08 19.45
C GLU A 106 -18.94 -1.94 19.55
N LEU A 107 -18.18 -2.90 19.02
CA LEU A 107 -16.72 -2.80 18.89
C LEU A 107 -16.27 -1.87 17.74
N GLY A 108 -17.21 -1.32 16.96
CA GLY A 108 -16.91 -0.41 15.86
C GLY A 108 -16.38 -1.09 14.59
N VAL A 109 -16.53 -2.41 14.45
CA VAL A 109 -16.09 -3.16 13.26
C VAL A 109 -17.20 -3.33 12.24
N GLN A 110 -16.84 -3.51 10.97
CA GLN A 110 -17.83 -3.76 9.92
C GLN A 110 -18.18 -5.25 9.84
N VAL A 111 -19.43 -5.60 10.13
CA VAL A 111 -19.92 -6.99 10.02
C VAL A 111 -20.60 -7.25 8.68
N ILE A 112 -20.17 -8.31 7.99
CA ILE A 112 -20.77 -8.79 6.75
C ILE A 112 -21.28 -10.22 6.95
N GLY A 113 -22.60 -10.40 6.99
CA GLY A 113 -23.28 -11.69 7.09
C GLY A 113 -24.79 -11.50 7.08
N GLU A 114 -25.53 -12.49 6.60
CA GLU A 114 -27.00 -12.44 6.64
C GLU A 114 -27.50 -12.62 8.08
N ILE A 115 -28.47 -11.81 8.51
CA ILE A 115 -29.06 -11.95 9.84
C ILE A 115 -29.93 -13.21 9.88
N VAL A 116 -29.64 -14.11 10.81
CA VAL A 116 -30.38 -15.36 11.03
C VAL A 116 -31.12 -15.26 12.35
N THR A 117 -32.43 -15.56 12.36
CA THR A 117 -33.26 -15.61 13.56
C THR A 117 -33.09 -16.95 14.30
N SER A 118 -33.23 -16.93 15.62
CA SER A 118 -33.09 -18.07 16.55
C SER A 118 -34.01 -19.26 16.28
N ASP A 119 -35.01 -19.13 15.40
CA ASP A 119 -36.14 -20.05 15.31
C ASP A 119 -35.93 -21.24 14.35
N SER A 120 -34.70 -21.53 13.93
CA SER A 120 -34.44 -22.76 13.18
C SER A 120 -32.97 -23.18 13.19
N GLU A 121 -32.57 -23.99 14.17
CA GLU A 121 -31.36 -24.81 14.10
C GLU A 121 -31.31 -25.65 12.79
N GLU A 122 -32.47 -25.94 12.20
CA GLU A 122 -32.61 -26.73 10.97
C GLU A 122 -32.17 -26.01 9.68
N ASN A 123 -32.26 -24.67 9.58
CA ASN A 123 -31.92 -23.94 8.35
C ASN A 123 -30.41 -23.62 8.22
N VAL A 124 -29.68 -23.52 9.32
CA VAL A 124 -28.24 -23.18 9.31
C VAL A 124 -27.38 -24.34 8.79
N ASN A 125 -27.77 -25.57 9.12
CA ASN A 125 -27.06 -26.77 8.65
C ASN A 125 -27.18 -26.96 7.12
N VAL A 126 -28.27 -26.51 6.51
CA VAL A 126 -28.48 -26.60 5.05
C VAL A 126 -27.55 -25.64 4.29
N THR A 127 -27.35 -24.42 4.80
CA THR A 127 -26.45 -23.43 4.17
C THR A 127 -24.98 -23.78 4.33
N CYS A 128 -24.58 -24.27 5.51
CA CYS A 128 -23.20 -24.70 5.79
C CYS A 128 -22.80 -25.90 4.91
N ASN A 129 -23.69 -26.89 4.76
CA ASN A 129 -23.45 -28.06 3.91
C ASN A 129 -23.38 -27.70 2.42
N LYS A 130 -24.22 -26.79 1.93
CA LYS A 130 -24.13 -26.28 0.55
C LYS A 130 -22.84 -25.53 0.25
N GLN A 131 -22.32 -24.76 1.22
CA GLN A 131 -21.07 -24.04 1.05
C GLN A 131 -19.85 -24.97 1.07
N LEU A 132 -19.85 -26.03 1.90
CA LEU A 132 -18.78 -27.04 1.88
C LEU A 132 -18.67 -27.77 0.52
N GLU A 133 -19.80 -28.16 -0.09
CA GLU A 133 -19.79 -28.84 -1.40
C GLU A 133 -19.22 -27.97 -2.54
N LEU A 134 -19.41 -26.65 -2.46
CA LEU A 134 -18.85 -25.70 -3.43
C LEU A 134 -17.34 -25.52 -3.28
N VAL A 135 -16.80 -25.59 -2.06
CA VAL A 135 -15.35 -25.47 -1.79
C VAL A 135 -14.62 -26.74 -2.26
N ASP A 136 -15.16 -27.93 -1.96
CA ASP A 136 -14.62 -29.20 -2.45
C ASP A 136 -14.61 -29.28 -3.99
N SER A 137 -15.62 -28.68 -4.66
CA SER A 137 -15.66 -28.64 -6.12
C SER A 137 -14.62 -27.69 -6.73
N LEU A 138 -14.20 -26.64 -6.03
CA LEU A 138 -13.17 -25.68 -6.48
C LEU A 138 -11.76 -26.23 -6.28
N GLU A 139 -11.52 -26.93 -5.17
CA GLU A 139 -10.23 -27.54 -4.83
C GLU A 139 -9.85 -28.67 -5.81
N ASN A 140 -10.85 -29.41 -6.31
CA ASN A 140 -10.69 -30.41 -7.37
C ASN A 140 -10.38 -29.81 -8.76
N GLN A 141 -10.71 -28.53 -9.00
CA GLN A 141 -10.36 -27.83 -10.25
C GLN A 141 -8.94 -27.27 -10.23
N LEU A 142 -8.45 -26.84 -9.05
CA LEU A 142 -7.07 -26.34 -8.87
C LEU A 142 -6.01 -27.43 -9.01
N THR A 143 -6.29 -28.64 -8.51
CA THR A 143 -5.39 -29.80 -8.65
C THR A 143 -5.25 -30.30 -10.10
N SER A 144 -6.17 -29.90 -11.00
CA SER A 144 -6.10 -30.23 -12.43
C SER A 144 -5.16 -29.31 -13.23
N LEU A 145 -4.70 -28.19 -12.66
CA LEU A 145 -3.83 -27.22 -13.32
C LEU A 145 -2.33 -27.42 -13.03
N GLU A 146 -1.96 -28.27 -12.06
CA GLU A 146 -0.56 -28.53 -11.68
C GLU A 146 0.16 -29.56 -12.56
N ASN A 147 -0.50 -30.17 -13.56
CA ASN A 147 0.08 -31.22 -14.39
C ASN A 147 0.61 -30.77 -15.76
N ILE A 148 1.14 -29.55 -15.88
CA ILE A 148 1.97 -29.15 -17.03
C ILE A 148 3.44 -29.21 -16.62
N HIS A 149 3.99 -30.42 -16.68
CA HIS A 149 5.43 -30.66 -16.75
C HIS A 149 5.94 -30.26 -18.14
N LEU A 150 6.88 -29.31 -18.22
CA LEU A 150 7.73 -29.14 -19.39
C LEU A 150 9.19 -29.16 -18.96
N ASN A 151 9.83 -30.30 -19.28
CA ASN A 151 11.26 -30.56 -19.28
C ASN A 151 11.99 -29.52 -20.13
N ILE A 152 13.06 -28.90 -19.60
CA ILE A 152 14.13 -28.32 -20.43
C ILE A 152 15.48 -28.58 -19.75
N ASP A 153 16.36 -29.20 -20.54
CA ASP A 153 17.69 -29.73 -20.22
C ASP A 153 18.75 -28.68 -19.82
N GLU A 154 19.72 -29.15 -19.05
CA GLU A 154 21.00 -28.51 -18.74
C GLU A 154 21.86 -28.32 -20.00
N ASP A 155 22.35 -27.09 -20.23
CA ASP A 155 23.77 -26.78 -20.46
C ASP A 155 23.95 -25.37 -21.05
N SER A 156 24.89 -24.61 -20.49
CA SER A 156 25.71 -23.51 -21.08
C SER A 156 25.76 -22.21 -20.24
N GLU A 157 26.83 -22.06 -19.46
CA GLU A 157 27.48 -20.75 -19.16
C GLU A 157 28.09 -20.17 -20.46
N PRO A 158 28.39 -18.85 -20.63
CA PRO A 158 28.74 -17.87 -19.59
C PRO A 158 28.29 -16.39 -19.79
N SER A 159 28.57 -15.57 -18.76
CA SER A 159 29.12 -14.20 -18.79
C SER A 159 28.33 -13.06 -18.13
N SER A 160 29.08 -12.32 -17.32
CA SER A 160 28.74 -11.23 -16.41
C SER A 160 27.73 -10.19 -16.93
N SER A 161 26.55 -10.20 -16.31
CA SER A 161 25.72 -9.01 -16.10
C SER A 161 24.90 -9.24 -14.83
N ASP A 162 24.73 -8.19 -14.02
CA ASP A 162 24.11 -8.24 -12.70
C ASP A 162 22.71 -8.87 -12.74
N ILE A 163 22.61 -10.15 -12.38
CA ILE A 163 21.37 -10.87 -12.17
C ILE A 163 20.85 -10.46 -10.79
N ILE A 164 19.74 -9.74 -10.78
CA ILE A 164 18.90 -9.54 -9.62
C ILE A 164 18.45 -10.93 -9.16
N SER A 165 18.94 -11.37 -8.00
CA SER A 165 18.45 -12.58 -7.35
C SER A 165 16.97 -12.40 -6.98
N PRO A 166 16.10 -13.40 -7.22
CA PRO A 166 14.73 -13.39 -6.74
C PRO A 166 14.70 -13.88 -5.28
N GLU A 167 15.34 -13.12 -4.38
CA GLU A 167 15.15 -13.27 -2.94
C GLU A 167 14.51 -11.99 -2.42
N SER A 168 13.18 -12.01 -2.26
CA SER A 168 12.31 -11.15 -1.42
C SER A 168 11.01 -10.71 -2.12
N ASN A 169 10.06 -11.64 -2.25
CA ASN A 169 8.65 -11.28 -2.51
C ASN A 169 8.00 -10.47 -1.37
N GLU A 170 8.70 -10.23 -0.25
CA GLU A 170 8.21 -9.40 0.86
C GLU A 170 8.44 -7.89 0.65
N GLU A 171 9.51 -7.48 -0.06
CA GLU A 171 9.88 -6.07 -0.19
C GLU A 171 9.02 -5.28 -1.19
N SER A 172 8.45 -5.96 -2.18
CA SER A 172 7.57 -5.36 -3.19
C SER A 172 6.22 -4.91 -2.61
N SER A 173 5.79 -5.51 -1.49
CA SER A 173 4.52 -5.22 -0.83
C SER A 173 4.49 -3.89 -0.07
N PHE A 174 5.65 -3.37 0.36
CA PHE A 174 5.77 -2.13 1.15
C PHE A 174 5.79 -0.86 0.31
N PHE A 175 6.28 -0.92 -0.93
CA PHE A 175 6.31 0.22 -1.86
C PHE A 175 5.08 0.24 -2.78
N ASN A 176 3.97 -0.34 -2.31
CA ASN A 176 2.85 -0.75 -3.15
C ASN A 176 2.26 0.40 -3.98
N LEU A 177 2.05 0.08 -5.27
CA LEU A 177 1.90 1.01 -6.38
C LEU A 177 0.43 1.37 -6.69
N GLN A 178 -0.56 0.96 -5.89
CA GLN A 178 -1.92 0.81 -6.46
C GLN A 178 -3.13 1.36 -5.70
N SER A 179 -3.03 1.92 -4.49
CA SER A 179 -3.92 3.03 -4.11
C SER A 179 -3.48 3.75 -2.85
N ILE A 180 -3.60 5.07 -2.87
CA ILE A 180 -3.47 5.91 -1.68
C ILE A 180 -4.84 5.98 -0.99
N PRO A 181 -4.94 5.97 0.36
CA PRO A 181 -6.21 6.29 1.04
C PRO A 181 -6.80 7.61 0.55
N SER A 182 -8.10 7.65 0.26
CA SER A 182 -8.76 8.88 -0.25
C SER A 182 -8.73 10.03 0.75
N ASP A 183 -8.58 9.69 2.03
CA ASP A 183 -8.47 10.58 3.18
C ASP A 183 -7.02 10.78 3.65
N ALA A 184 -6.04 10.09 3.06
CA ALA A 184 -4.64 10.26 3.44
C ALA A 184 -4.18 11.68 3.16
N VAL A 185 -3.34 12.23 4.03
CA VAL A 185 -2.58 13.43 3.70
C VAL A 185 -1.34 13.02 2.89
N LEU A 186 -0.97 13.75 1.84
CA LEU A 186 0.17 13.47 0.96
C LEU A 186 1.14 14.62 0.99
N ASN A 187 2.40 14.26 1.00
CA ASN A 187 3.52 15.17 0.94
C ASN A 187 4.22 14.99 -0.41
N LEU A 188 4.18 16.02 -1.26
CA LEU A 188 4.74 15.93 -2.61
C LEU A 188 6.26 16.17 -2.60
N ASP A 189 7.01 15.19 -3.06
CA ASP A 189 8.44 15.33 -3.34
C ASP A 189 8.70 16.09 -4.65
N VAL A 190 9.94 16.59 -4.81
CA VAL A 190 10.42 17.24 -6.02
C VAL A 190 10.22 16.35 -7.24
N SER A 191 10.53 15.05 -7.13
CA SER A 191 10.38 14.10 -8.25
C SER A 191 8.93 13.99 -8.75
N THR A 192 7.96 14.12 -7.84
CA THR A 192 6.52 14.12 -8.15
C THR A 192 6.13 15.36 -8.94
N PHE A 193 6.61 16.53 -8.52
CA PHE A 193 6.38 17.77 -9.27
C PHE A 193 6.95 17.69 -10.68
N LEU A 194 8.17 17.17 -10.84
CA LEU A 194 8.79 17.02 -12.15
C LEU A 194 7.99 16.06 -13.04
N ALA A 195 7.57 14.92 -12.49
CA ALA A 195 6.76 13.96 -13.25
C ALA A 195 5.38 14.53 -13.61
N TYR A 196 4.76 15.31 -12.73
CA TYR A 196 3.45 15.89 -12.97
C TYR A 196 3.44 16.89 -14.13
N VAL A 197 4.44 17.79 -14.17
CA VAL A 197 4.47 18.90 -15.14
C VAL A 197 5.23 18.58 -16.43
N SER A 198 6.00 17.49 -16.44
CA SER A 198 6.81 17.05 -17.58
C SER A 198 5.99 17.00 -18.86
N ASN A 199 6.56 17.47 -19.97
CA ASN A 199 5.88 17.35 -21.25
C ASN A 199 5.59 15.89 -21.62
N MET A 200 6.52 14.98 -21.29
CA MET A 200 6.42 13.55 -21.50
C MET A 200 5.12 12.96 -20.94
N THR A 201 4.74 13.33 -19.72
CA THR A 201 3.52 12.83 -19.03
C THR A 201 2.26 13.60 -19.44
N ASN A 202 2.42 14.71 -20.17
CA ASN A 202 1.34 15.58 -20.63
C ASN A 202 1.11 15.48 -22.15
N GLY A 203 1.26 14.27 -22.70
CA GLY A 203 0.93 13.95 -24.09
C GLY A 203 2.11 13.90 -25.06
N HIS A 204 3.34 14.22 -24.60
CA HIS A 204 4.54 14.18 -25.45
C HIS A 204 5.39 12.90 -25.27
N CYS A 205 4.81 11.80 -24.80
CA CYS A 205 5.51 10.51 -24.64
C CYS A 205 5.97 9.85 -25.96
N HIS A 206 5.62 10.43 -27.12
CA HIS A 206 6.11 10.02 -28.44
C HIS A 206 7.17 10.96 -29.02
N ALA A 207 7.55 12.03 -28.30
CA ALA A 207 8.61 12.92 -28.73
C ALA A 207 9.96 12.20 -28.79
N LYS A 208 10.84 12.68 -29.68
CA LYS A 208 12.17 12.10 -29.86
C LYS A 208 13.22 12.91 -29.12
N TYR A 209 14.17 12.21 -28.52
CA TYR A 209 15.26 12.81 -27.74
C TYR A 209 16.61 12.31 -28.28
N LYS A 210 17.68 13.07 -28.05
CA LYS A 210 19.05 12.62 -28.37
C LYS A 210 19.55 11.61 -27.34
N GLU A 211 19.16 11.80 -26.09
CA GLU A 211 19.58 11.02 -24.95
C GLU A 211 18.78 9.71 -24.84
N LYS A 212 19.47 8.56 -24.84
CA LYS A 212 18.83 7.23 -24.68
C LYS A 212 17.97 7.16 -23.42
N LEU A 213 18.45 7.72 -22.30
CA LEU A 213 17.70 7.71 -21.04
C LEU A 213 16.32 8.35 -21.17
N LEU A 214 16.20 9.46 -21.92
CA LEU A 214 14.90 10.11 -22.13
C LEU A 214 14.00 9.30 -23.06
N MET A 215 14.58 8.59 -24.03
CA MET A 215 13.83 7.63 -24.85
C MET A 215 13.26 6.52 -23.97
N ASP A 216 14.08 5.91 -23.10
CA ASP A 216 13.66 4.85 -22.18
C ASP A 216 12.53 5.34 -21.23
N LEU A 217 12.64 6.57 -20.69
CA LEU A 217 11.58 7.20 -19.89
C LEU A 217 10.27 7.36 -20.69
N ALA A 218 10.36 7.72 -21.98
CA ALA A 218 9.20 7.89 -22.84
C ALA A 218 8.50 6.55 -23.10
N GLU A 219 9.26 5.46 -23.27
CA GLU A 219 8.69 4.11 -23.44
C GLU A 219 7.97 3.66 -22.17
N MET A 220 8.58 3.92 -21.01
CA MET A 220 7.94 3.65 -19.73
C MET A 220 6.65 4.47 -19.56
N GLU A 221 6.62 5.75 -19.95
CA GLU A 221 5.38 6.54 -19.89
C GLU A 221 4.28 6.01 -20.82
N ARG A 222 4.64 5.44 -21.98
CA ARG A 222 3.66 4.80 -22.87
C ARG A 222 3.12 3.50 -22.30
N ALA A 223 3.95 2.73 -21.61
CA ALA A 223 3.55 1.47 -20.99
C ALA A 223 2.75 1.70 -19.68
N HIS A 224 3.23 2.62 -18.84
CA HIS A 224 2.70 2.92 -17.52
C HIS A 224 2.59 4.46 -17.33
N PRO A 225 1.48 5.06 -17.80
CA PRO A 225 1.27 6.50 -17.66
C PRO A 225 1.22 6.94 -16.19
N VAL A 226 2.07 7.88 -15.80
CA VAL A 226 2.17 8.34 -14.41
C VAL A 226 1.11 9.39 -14.07
N LYS A 227 0.71 10.22 -15.04
CA LYS A 227 -0.19 11.35 -14.78
C LYS A 227 -1.56 10.97 -14.20
N PRO A 228 -2.28 9.94 -14.69
CA PRO A 228 -3.57 9.54 -14.11
C PRO A 228 -3.47 9.09 -12.65
N VAL A 229 -2.32 8.54 -12.25
CA VAL A 229 -2.04 8.16 -10.87
C VAL A 229 -1.85 9.43 -10.03
N LEU A 230 -1.09 10.41 -10.51
CA LEU A 230 -0.82 11.66 -9.78
C LEU A 230 -2.02 12.62 -9.73
N ASP A 231 -2.90 12.62 -10.73
CA ASP A 231 -4.11 13.46 -10.75
C ASP A 231 -5.10 13.11 -9.62
N GLN A 232 -4.92 11.98 -8.95
CA GLN A 232 -5.70 11.58 -7.78
C GLN A 232 -5.11 12.10 -6.46
N LEU A 233 -3.94 12.77 -6.48
CA LEU A 233 -3.03 12.90 -5.33
C LEU A 233 -2.64 14.36 -4.99
N PHE A 234 -3.57 15.34 -5.02
CA PHE A 234 -3.21 16.76 -4.84
C PHE A 234 -3.25 17.28 -3.41
N GLN A 235 -2.08 17.61 -2.85
CA GLN A 235 -1.89 17.87 -1.42
C GLN A 235 -0.76 18.88 -1.08
N VAL A 236 -0.18 18.78 0.12
CA VAL A 236 0.84 19.68 0.70
C VAL A 236 2.26 19.38 0.21
N CYS A 237 3.17 20.34 0.35
CA CYS A 237 4.61 20.11 0.18
C CYS A 237 5.44 20.97 1.14
N CYS A 238 6.64 20.51 1.52
CA CYS A 238 7.54 21.30 2.35
C CYS A 238 8.24 22.43 1.57
N LYS A 239 8.73 23.46 2.27
CA LYS A 239 9.44 24.61 1.69
C LYS A 239 10.67 24.18 0.89
N THR A 240 11.42 23.19 1.37
CA THR A 240 12.58 22.66 0.66
C THR A 240 12.17 22.02 -0.67
N ALA A 241 11.13 21.19 -0.71
CA ALA A 241 10.66 20.59 -1.96
C ALA A 241 10.18 21.66 -2.95
N HIS A 242 9.40 22.63 -2.47
CA HIS A 242 8.88 23.73 -3.28
C HIS A 242 10.01 24.57 -3.91
N ARG A 243 10.98 25.03 -3.09
CA ARG A 243 12.11 25.82 -3.56
C ARG A 243 12.94 25.06 -4.59
N ASP A 244 13.28 23.81 -4.27
CA ASP A 244 14.18 23.01 -5.09
C ASP A 244 13.53 22.60 -6.42
N PHE A 245 12.20 22.41 -6.45
CA PHE A 245 11.44 22.25 -7.69
C PHE A 245 11.50 23.51 -8.57
N LEU A 246 11.27 24.69 -8.00
CA LEU A 246 11.34 25.96 -8.74
C LEU A 246 12.74 26.23 -9.29
N GLU A 247 13.79 25.88 -8.55
CA GLU A 247 15.18 26.01 -9.02
C GLU A 247 15.43 25.13 -10.25
N ILE A 248 15.00 23.87 -10.21
CA ILE A 248 15.12 22.94 -11.35
C ILE A 248 14.30 23.47 -12.53
N LEU A 249 13.05 23.84 -12.29
CA LEU A 249 12.14 24.33 -13.33
C LEU A 249 12.66 25.59 -14.02
N SER A 250 13.25 26.53 -13.28
CA SER A 250 13.84 27.74 -13.87
C SER A 250 15.10 27.44 -14.71
N THR A 251 15.82 26.36 -14.39
CA THR A 251 17.05 25.97 -15.08
C THR A 251 16.80 25.14 -16.34
N VAL A 252 15.87 24.18 -16.28
CA VAL A 252 15.68 23.19 -17.38
C VAL A 252 14.27 23.12 -17.95
N GLY A 253 13.28 23.74 -17.30
CA GLY A 253 11.88 23.68 -17.72
C GLY A 253 11.60 24.51 -18.96
N GLY A 254 10.78 23.97 -19.87
CA GLY A 254 10.22 24.71 -20.99
C GLY A 254 9.04 25.61 -20.60
N GLU A 255 8.49 26.35 -21.56
CA GLU A 255 7.43 27.32 -21.30
C GLU A 255 6.10 26.64 -20.94
N THR A 256 5.78 25.52 -21.60
CA THR A 256 4.56 24.77 -21.27
C THR A 256 4.68 24.04 -19.92
N GLU A 257 5.86 23.51 -19.60
CA GLU A 257 6.15 22.90 -18.29
C GLU A 257 6.06 23.94 -17.16
N LYS A 258 6.59 25.15 -17.38
CA LYS A 258 6.45 26.27 -16.43
C LYS A 258 5.00 26.70 -16.24
N HIS A 259 4.23 26.75 -17.32
CA HIS A 259 2.81 27.08 -17.24
C HIS A 259 2.04 26.06 -16.40
N ARG A 260 2.20 24.77 -16.69
CA ARG A 260 1.60 23.67 -15.90
C ARG A 260 2.05 23.69 -14.44
N ALA A 261 3.32 24.02 -14.18
CA ALA A 261 3.82 24.18 -12.83
C ALA A 261 3.12 25.31 -12.07
N SER A 262 2.88 26.46 -12.71
CA SER A 262 2.14 27.57 -12.09
C SER A 262 0.71 27.16 -11.72
N GLU A 263 0.02 26.42 -12.59
CA GLU A 263 -1.33 25.92 -12.31
C GLU A 263 -1.33 24.91 -11.17
N MET A 264 -0.40 23.95 -11.18
CA MET A 264 -0.28 22.95 -10.13
C MET A 264 0.05 23.60 -8.77
N LEU A 265 1.04 24.49 -8.72
CA LEU A 265 1.46 25.14 -7.47
C LEU A 265 0.36 26.00 -6.85
N SER A 266 -0.57 26.54 -7.65
CA SER A 266 -1.73 27.27 -7.12
C SER A 266 -2.67 26.40 -6.25
N LYS A 267 -2.61 25.08 -6.41
CA LYS A 267 -3.43 24.10 -5.69
C LYS A 267 -2.69 23.43 -4.52
N VAL A 268 -1.38 23.67 -4.41
CA VAL A 268 -0.50 23.01 -3.43
C VAL A 268 -0.28 23.92 -2.24
N SER A 269 -0.50 23.40 -1.03
CA SER A 269 -0.22 24.15 0.20
C SER A 269 1.21 23.93 0.67
N VAL A 270 2.00 25.00 0.71
CA VAL A 270 3.41 24.94 1.15
C VAL A 270 3.50 25.06 2.67
N VAL A 271 4.11 24.06 3.31
CA VAL A 271 4.32 24.00 4.76
C VAL A 271 5.79 24.22 5.15
N PRO A 272 6.10 24.73 6.35
CA PRO A 272 7.47 24.81 6.84
C PRO A 272 8.16 23.44 6.89
N ASP A 273 9.48 23.42 6.70
CA ASP A 273 10.27 22.21 6.88
C ASP A 273 10.25 21.82 8.36
N ASN A 274 9.83 20.59 8.65
CA ASN A 274 9.76 20.04 10.00
C ASN A 274 10.12 18.55 10.00
N PRO A 275 11.38 18.18 9.70
CA PRO A 275 11.76 16.77 9.59
C PRO A 275 11.68 16.02 10.92
N SER A 276 11.19 14.78 10.88
CA SER A 276 11.07 13.95 12.08
C SER A 276 12.43 13.56 12.67
N PRO A 277 12.51 13.27 13.97
CA PRO A 277 13.77 12.88 14.61
C PRO A 277 14.43 11.66 13.94
N LYS A 278 13.65 10.66 13.53
CA LYS A 278 14.18 9.48 12.82
C LYS A 278 14.76 9.86 11.45
N ALA A 279 14.16 10.81 10.74
CA ALA A 279 14.71 11.28 9.48
C ALA A 279 16.03 12.02 9.70
N LEU A 280 16.15 12.82 10.76
CA LEU A 280 17.40 13.52 11.10
C LEU A 280 18.51 12.55 11.54
N ALA A 281 18.16 11.45 12.19
CA ALA A 281 19.10 10.42 12.64
C ALA A 281 19.79 9.64 11.51
N LEU A 282 19.24 9.63 10.29
CA LEU A 282 19.84 8.91 9.15
C LEU A 282 21.26 9.38 8.86
N GLU A 283 22.17 8.41 8.72
CA GLU A 283 23.54 8.65 8.30
C GLU A 283 23.59 9.01 6.81
N LYS A 284 24.40 10.02 6.49
CA LYS A 284 24.56 10.47 5.10
C LYS A 284 25.31 9.42 4.30
N THR A 285 24.74 9.02 3.17
CA THR A 285 25.36 8.13 2.18
C THR A 285 25.24 8.76 0.79
N SER A 286 25.80 8.12 -0.24
CA SER A 286 25.62 8.56 -1.62
C SER A 286 24.14 8.58 -2.06
N LYS A 287 23.29 7.78 -1.41
CA LYS A 287 21.84 7.66 -1.67
C LYS A 287 20.99 8.51 -0.72
N ILE A 288 21.49 8.85 0.48
CA ILE A 288 20.79 9.65 1.48
C ILE A 288 21.27 11.11 1.41
N LYS A 289 20.54 11.92 0.64
CA LYS A 289 20.78 13.36 0.53
C LYS A 289 20.01 14.13 1.60
N GLU A 290 20.55 15.30 2.01
CA GLU A 290 19.90 16.18 3.00
C GLU A 290 18.47 16.56 2.60
N ARG A 291 18.25 16.89 1.31
CA ARG A 291 16.93 17.15 0.74
C ARG A 291 15.94 16.03 1.04
N SER A 292 16.32 14.79 0.77
CA SER A 292 15.45 13.64 0.99
C SER A 292 15.11 13.47 2.47
N LYS A 293 16.08 13.68 3.38
CA LYS A 293 15.80 13.67 4.82
C LYS A 293 14.75 14.71 5.20
N ILE A 294 14.85 15.93 4.66
CA ILE A 294 13.89 17.01 4.93
C ILE A 294 12.50 16.68 4.38
N VAL A 295 12.42 16.24 3.11
CA VAL A 295 11.15 15.95 2.44
C VAL A 295 10.43 14.79 3.13
N PHE A 296 11.07 13.62 3.22
CA PHE A 296 10.46 12.43 3.83
C PHE A 296 10.24 12.62 5.33
N GLY A 297 11.18 13.30 6.02
CA GLY A 297 11.01 13.62 7.43
C GLY A 297 9.85 14.56 7.70
N THR A 298 9.62 15.56 6.85
CA THR A 298 8.48 16.48 7.03
C THR A 298 7.16 15.77 6.79
N GLY A 299 7.09 14.93 5.75
CA GLY A 299 5.92 14.07 5.52
C GLY A 299 5.65 13.17 6.72
N ASP A 300 6.69 12.54 7.27
CA ASP A 300 6.59 11.67 8.44
C ASP A 300 6.11 12.39 9.70
N SER A 301 6.66 13.57 10.02
CA SER A 301 6.18 14.41 11.13
C SER A 301 4.71 14.78 11.02
N MET A 302 4.22 14.93 9.79
CA MET A 302 2.83 15.28 9.50
C MET A 302 1.91 14.07 9.38
N LYS A 303 2.44 12.84 9.50
CA LYS A 303 1.73 11.60 9.16
C LYS A 303 1.15 11.63 7.74
N ALA A 304 1.91 12.22 6.81
CA ALA A 304 1.55 12.34 5.41
C ALA A 304 2.35 11.36 4.54
N VAL A 305 1.66 10.62 3.67
CA VAL A 305 2.28 9.68 2.72
C VAL A 305 3.12 10.49 1.74
N THR A 306 4.43 10.26 1.73
CA THR A 306 5.31 10.99 0.82
C THR A 306 5.22 10.38 -0.58
N VAL A 307 4.78 11.17 -1.56
CA VAL A 307 4.71 10.75 -2.97
C VAL A 307 6.05 11.09 -3.61
N SER A 308 6.78 10.09 -4.14
CA SER A 308 8.14 10.29 -4.67
C SER A 308 8.57 9.18 -5.64
N ALA A 309 9.45 9.48 -6.59
CA ALA A 309 10.17 8.47 -7.39
C ALA A 309 11.52 8.05 -6.79
N ASN A 310 11.88 8.51 -5.60
CA ASN A 310 13.18 8.27 -4.99
C ASN A 310 13.24 6.94 -4.19
N LEU A 311 13.06 5.82 -4.89
CA LEU A 311 13.14 4.49 -4.30
C LEU A 311 14.53 4.20 -3.68
N GLY A 312 15.58 4.80 -4.24
CA GLY A 312 16.94 4.66 -3.72
C GLY A 312 17.12 5.22 -2.30
N PHE A 313 16.46 6.34 -1.98
CA PHE A 313 16.44 6.88 -0.61
C PHE A 313 15.72 5.94 0.36
N LEU A 314 14.54 5.45 -0.03
CA LEU A 314 13.72 4.58 0.82
C LEU A 314 14.45 3.28 1.17
N ARG A 315 15.07 2.63 0.18
CA ARG A 315 15.90 1.43 0.40
C ARG A 315 17.09 1.72 1.31
N ALA A 316 17.77 2.84 1.11
CA ALA A 316 18.90 3.22 1.94
C ALA A 316 18.47 3.51 3.39
N ALA A 317 17.35 4.20 3.61
CA ALA A 317 16.81 4.42 4.95
C ALA A 317 16.43 3.10 5.64
N GLN A 318 15.78 2.19 4.90
CA GLN A 318 15.40 0.88 5.41
C GLN A 318 16.62 0.03 5.82
N SER A 319 17.72 0.09 5.06
CA SER A 319 18.98 -0.57 5.44
C SER A 319 19.58 -0.04 6.75
N GLN A 320 19.20 1.16 7.18
CA GLN A 320 19.54 1.74 8.49
C GLN A 320 18.45 1.50 9.55
N GLY A 321 17.48 0.62 9.28
CA GLY A 321 16.38 0.30 10.19
C GLY A 321 15.25 1.33 10.23
N ILE A 322 15.28 2.36 9.37
CA ILE A 322 14.29 3.44 9.36
C ILE A 322 13.34 3.29 8.19
N LYS A 323 12.05 3.15 8.48
CA LYS A 323 10.98 3.05 7.48
C LYS A 323 10.22 4.37 7.36
N PHE A 324 9.94 4.77 6.12
CA PHE A 324 9.05 5.87 5.78
C PHE A 324 7.84 5.36 5.03
N VAL A 325 6.71 5.99 5.28
CA VAL A 325 5.48 5.77 4.53
C VAL A 325 5.54 6.60 3.26
N ALA A 326 5.54 5.93 2.11
CA ALA A 326 5.66 6.59 0.82
C ALA A 326 4.87 5.87 -0.27
N PHE A 327 4.34 6.65 -1.20
CA PHE A 327 3.82 6.14 -2.47
C PHE A 327 4.90 6.36 -3.53
N VAL A 328 5.38 5.26 -4.11
CA VAL A 328 6.46 5.32 -5.10
C VAL A 328 5.86 5.33 -6.49
N HIS A 329 6.14 6.37 -7.26
CA HIS A 329 5.79 6.41 -8.68
C HIS A 329 7.05 6.24 -9.53
N GLU A 330 6.88 5.87 -10.80
CA GLU A 330 8.01 5.81 -11.71
C GLU A 330 8.57 7.22 -12.01
N SER A 331 9.89 7.34 -12.10
CA SER A 331 10.55 8.62 -12.35
C SER A 331 10.28 9.13 -13.77
N ARG A 332 10.12 10.44 -13.91
CA ARG A 332 10.03 11.17 -15.19
C ARG A 332 10.83 12.47 -15.08
N ALA A 333 11.33 12.96 -16.21
CA ALA A 333 12.15 14.17 -16.28
C ALA A 333 11.41 15.30 -17.03
N LEU A 334 11.81 16.54 -16.80
CA LEU A 334 11.42 17.66 -17.67
C LEU A 334 12.09 17.47 -19.03
N THR A 335 11.30 17.64 -20.10
CA THR A 335 11.66 17.17 -21.44
C THR A 335 11.43 18.19 -22.54
N GLU A 336 10.62 19.21 -22.33
CA GLU A 336 10.23 20.17 -23.38
C GLU A 336 11.46 20.79 -24.09
N CYS A 337 12.45 21.26 -23.33
CA CYS A 337 13.68 21.86 -23.88
C CYS A 337 14.61 20.84 -24.60
N LYS A 338 14.33 19.54 -24.48
CA LYS A 338 15.14 18.43 -25.01
C LYS A 338 14.49 17.73 -26.21
N GLU A 339 13.24 18.07 -26.53
CA GLU A 339 12.54 17.52 -27.68
C GLU A 339 13.24 17.92 -28.98
N LEU A 340 13.47 16.93 -29.85
CA LEU A 340 13.92 17.18 -31.20
C LEU A 340 12.75 17.78 -31.99
N LYS A 341 12.97 18.94 -32.60
CA LYS A 341 12.01 19.53 -33.53
C LYS A 341 11.74 18.54 -34.67
N ASN A 342 10.48 18.27 -34.96
CA ASN A 342 10.11 17.53 -36.15
C ASN A 342 10.56 18.32 -37.39
N ALA A 343 11.02 17.61 -38.42
CA ALA A 343 11.59 18.21 -39.63
C ALA A 343 10.56 19.00 -40.47
N ASP A 344 9.30 19.09 -40.02
CA ASP A 344 8.18 19.70 -40.74
C ASP A 344 7.82 21.12 -40.26
N ASP A 345 8.55 21.69 -39.28
CA ASP A 345 8.33 23.05 -38.73
C ASP A 345 9.33 24.10 -39.26
N ASN A 346 9.80 23.98 -40.50
CA ASN A 346 10.66 24.98 -41.16
C ASN A 346 10.09 25.46 -42.51
#